data_AF-A0A923A119-F1
#
_entry.id   AF-A0A923A119-F1
#
_cell.length_a   1.000
_cell.length_b   1.000
_cell.length_c   1.000
_cell.angle_alpha   90.00
_cell.angle_beta   90.00
_cell.angle_gamma   90.00
#
_symmetry.space_group_name_H-M   'P 1'
#
loop_
_entity.id
_entity.type
_entity.pdbx_description
1 polymer ?
#
loop_
_entity_poly.entity_id
_entity_poly.type
_entity_poly.pdbx_seq_one_letter_code
_entity_poly.pdbx_strand_id
1 'polypeptide(L)'
;MHHRRTIDRYRPFGSAFVIFESPRLYNFGKPRIIRMGPISDISQQGLSVEYYPHKDHERDFQELSILVPGQGMVVYRIPFLKVSDTVVSDSIKQQPIMRRGMQFGKMNEHHSDQLAAFLEAYTRGVVPDRRSGYERRSDLKADAPFRVIQKEEPISKRLKSVTPAKADVQKRTENTGFQLSP
;
A
#
# COMPACT_ATOMS: atom_id res chain seq x y z
N MET A 1 0.26 -32.54 -8.54
CA MET A 1 -0.78 -31.82 -7.79
C MET A 1 -0.15 -30.61 -7.12
N HIS A 2 -0.36 -29.40 -7.63
CA HIS A 2 0.14 -28.19 -6.99
C HIS A 2 -0.81 -27.80 -5.84
N HIS A 3 -0.34 -27.89 -4.60
CA HIS A 3 -1.06 -27.37 -3.44
C HIS A 3 -1.30 -25.87 -3.62
N ARG A 4 -2.57 -25.51 -3.80
CA ARG A 4 -3.07 -24.14 -4.00
C ARG A 4 -3.07 -23.41 -2.65
N ARG A 5 -2.55 -22.17 -2.60
CA ARG A 5 -2.49 -21.37 -1.38
C ARG A 5 -3.88 -20.84 -1.01
N THR A 6 -4.28 -21.05 0.24
CA THR A 6 -5.55 -20.61 0.85
C THR A 6 -5.32 -19.47 1.85
N ILE A 7 -4.30 -18.66 1.63
CA ILE A 7 -3.87 -17.63 2.60
C ILE A 7 -4.14 -16.27 1.99
N ASP A 8 -4.98 -15.50 2.69
CA ASP A 8 -5.30 -14.14 2.29
C ASP A 8 -4.06 -13.25 2.36
N ARG A 9 -3.85 -12.51 1.28
CA ARG A 9 -2.81 -11.50 1.16
C ARG A 9 -3.46 -10.14 1.15
N TYR A 10 -2.82 -9.20 1.79
CA TYR A 10 -3.29 -7.85 1.96
C TYR A 10 -2.27 -6.89 1.38
N ARG A 11 -2.76 -5.78 0.84
CA ARG A 11 -1.89 -4.69 0.43
C ARG A 11 -1.85 -3.68 1.57
N PRO A 12 -0.66 -3.37 2.12
CA PRO A 12 -0.55 -2.28 3.07
C PRO A 12 -0.97 -0.97 2.41
N PHE A 13 -1.73 -0.14 3.13
CA PHE A 13 -1.98 1.22 2.69
C PHE A 13 -0.90 2.13 3.28
N GLY A 14 -0.37 3.02 2.44
CA GLY A 14 0.81 3.80 2.77
C GLY A 14 2.12 3.08 2.47
N SER A 15 3.23 3.77 2.69
CA SER A 15 4.58 3.30 2.36
C SER A 15 5.20 2.55 3.54
N ALA A 16 4.67 1.37 3.89
CA ALA A 16 5.33 0.49 4.85
C ALA A 16 6.60 -0.12 4.23
N PHE A 17 7.71 -0.10 4.96
CA PHE A 17 9.01 -0.59 4.51
C PHE A 17 9.50 -1.75 5.38
N VAL A 18 10.27 -2.64 4.77
CA VAL A 18 11.00 -3.67 5.52
C VAL A 18 12.40 -3.18 5.86
N ILE A 19 12.84 -3.51 7.06
CA ILE A 19 14.20 -3.29 7.53
C ILE A 19 14.80 -4.64 7.89
N PHE A 20 16.01 -4.89 7.42
CA PHE A 20 16.83 -5.99 7.89
C PHE A 20 17.85 -5.48 8.89
N GLU A 21 17.91 -6.13 10.04
CA GLU A 21 18.86 -5.82 11.10
C GLU A 21 19.78 -7.01 11.28
N SER A 22 21.09 -6.78 11.13
CA SER A 22 22.07 -7.81 11.47
C SER A 22 22.31 -7.77 12.97
N PRO A 23 22.21 -8.92 13.68
CA PRO A 23 22.60 -8.97 15.09
C PRO A 23 24.09 -8.61 15.20
N ARG A 24 24.44 -7.86 16.25
CA ARG A 24 25.84 -7.57 16.57
C ARG A 24 26.52 -8.89 16.96
N LEU A 25 27.23 -9.52 16.04
CA LEU A 25 28.13 -10.61 16.40
C LEU A 25 29.30 -10.03 17.21
N TYR A 26 29.42 -10.46 18.48
CA TYR A 26 30.58 -10.25 19.35
C TYR A 26 31.10 -8.80 19.44
N ASN A 27 30.33 -7.83 19.97
CA ASN A 27 30.78 -6.48 20.40
C ASN A 27 31.70 -5.64 19.47
N PHE A 28 32.02 -6.09 18.26
CA PHE A 28 32.92 -5.46 17.32
C PHE A 28 32.14 -5.09 16.06
N GLY A 29 31.37 -4.00 16.15
CA GLY A 29 30.73 -3.41 14.98
C GLY A 29 29.43 -2.67 15.28
N LYS A 30 29.10 -1.70 14.41
CA LYS A 30 27.78 -1.07 14.38
C LYS A 30 26.79 -2.07 13.76
N PRO A 31 25.55 -2.16 14.27
CA PRO A 31 24.54 -3.00 13.66
C PRO A 31 24.31 -2.52 12.23
N ARG A 32 24.34 -3.45 11.28
CA ARG A 32 24.07 -3.13 9.89
C ARG A 32 22.57 -3.13 9.68
N ILE A 33 22.05 -1.95 9.34
CA ILE A 33 20.63 -1.75 9.04
C ILE A 33 20.51 -1.59 7.54
N ILE A 34 19.68 -2.42 6.93
CA ILE A 34 19.38 -2.33 5.51
C ILE A 34 17.90 -2.06 5.35
N ARG A 35 17.59 -0.89 4.79
CA ARG A 35 16.23 -0.53 4.43
C ARG A 35 15.92 -1.10 3.04
N MET A 36 14.90 -1.95 2.98
CA MET A 36 14.32 -2.43 1.74
C MET A 36 13.29 -1.42 1.24
N GLY A 37 12.79 -1.63 0.02
CA GLY A 37 11.69 -0.82 -0.50
C GLY A 37 10.32 -1.19 0.11
N PRO A 38 9.23 -0.71 -0.51
CA PRO A 38 7.89 -0.85 0.04
C PRO A 38 7.41 -2.31 0.00
N ILE A 39 6.53 -2.63 0.95
CA ILE A 39 5.83 -3.91 0.99
C ILE A 39 4.76 -3.94 -0.12
N SER A 40 4.89 -4.88 -1.06
CA SER A 40 3.93 -5.04 -2.16
C SER A 40 2.68 -5.85 -1.75
N ASP A 41 2.87 -6.90 -0.93
CA ASP A 41 1.81 -7.66 -0.29
C ASP A 41 2.29 -8.30 1.01
N ILE A 42 1.38 -8.55 1.95
CA ILE A 42 1.65 -9.19 3.25
C ILE A 42 0.51 -10.12 3.66
N SER A 43 0.83 -11.15 4.42
CA SER A 43 -0.12 -12.10 5.03
C SER A 43 0.39 -12.49 6.42
N GLN A 44 -0.38 -13.29 7.15
CA GLN A 44 0.09 -13.86 8.42
C GLN A 44 1.33 -14.77 8.28
N GLN A 45 1.64 -15.25 7.07
CA GLN A 45 2.73 -16.22 6.86
C GLN A 45 3.95 -15.62 6.16
N GLY A 46 3.87 -14.40 5.67
CA GLY A 46 4.96 -13.81 4.91
C GLY A 46 4.55 -12.56 4.16
N LEU A 47 5.53 -11.96 3.50
CA LEU A 47 5.37 -10.71 2.76
C LEU A 47 6.22 -10.72 1.49
N SER A 48 5.96 -9.75 0.63
CA SER A 48 6.79 -9.43 -0.52
C SER A 48 7.20 -7.96 -0.49
N VAL A 49 8.44 -7.68 -0.90
CA VAL A 49 8.94 -6.31 -1.03
C VAL A 49 9.54 -6.08 -2.39
N GLU A 50 9.44 -4.85 -2.87
CA GLU A 50 10.15 -4.39 -4.04
C GLU A 50 11.44 -3.69 -3.62
N TYR A 51 12.51 -3.85 -4.38
CA TYR A 51 13.80 -3.24 -4.08
C TYR A 51 14.68 -3.12 -5.33
N TYR A 52 15.70 -2.26 -5.25
CA TYR A 52 16.76 -2.20 -6.25
C TYR A 52 17.94 -3.07 -5.80
N PRO A 53 18.51 -3.90 -6.69
CA PRO A 53 19.61 -4.78 -6.35
C PRO A 53 20.87 -3.97 -6.00
N HIS A 54 21.26 -4.03 -4.73
CA HIS A 54 22.49 -3.47 -4.19
C HIS A 54 23.34 -4.60 -3.63
N LYS A 55 24.68 -4.46 -3.69
CA LYS A 55 25.64 -5.45 -3.17
C LYS A 55 25.41 -5.78 -1.69
N ASP A 56 24.75 -4.88 -0.96
CA ASP A 56 24.49 -5.04 0.46
C ASP A 56 23.34 -6.00 0.80
N HIS A 57 22.42 -6.22 -0.14
CA HIS A 57 21.19 -7.00 0.08
C HIS A 57 21.36 -8.53 -0.05
N GLU A 58 22.61 -9.00 -0.21
CA GLU A 58 22.93 -10.37 -0.60
C GLU A 58 23.34 -11.32 0.55
N ARG A 59 23.49 -10.86 1.81
CA ARG A 59 23.97 -11.74 2.91
C ARG A 59 23.27 -11.59 4.27
N ASP A 60 22.99 -12.75 4.87
CA ASP A 60 22.92 -13.10 6.31
C ASP A 60 21.88 -12.45 7.24
N PHE A 61 20.81 -11.86 6.72
CA PHE A 61 19.69 -11.45 7.57
C PHE A 61 18.73 -12.60 7.80
N GLN A 62 18.45 -12.89 9.08
CA GLN A 62 17.50 -13.92 9.50
C GLN A 62 16.23 -13.33 10.09
N GLU A 63 16.25 -12.03 10.41
CA GLU A 63 15.16 -11.30 11.05
C GLU A 63 14.84 -10.04 10.26
N LEU A 64 13.56 -9.69 10.23
CA LEU A 64 13.06 -8.47 9.60
C LEU A 64 12.17 -7.69 10.55
N SER A 65 12.13 -6.38 10.34
CA SER A 65 11.23 -5.46 11.02
C SER A 65 10.42 -4.67 10.00
N ILE A 66 9.22 -4.23 10.37
CA ILE A 66 8.36 -3.40 9.53
C ILE A 66 8.31 -1.99 10.12
N LEU A 67 8.60 -1.00 9.28
CA LEU A 67 8.54 0.42 9.61
C LEU A 67 7.44 1.11 8.83
N VAL A 68 6.63 1.91 9.52
CA VAL A 68 5.63 2.80 8.93
C VAL A 68 6.07 4.25 9.13
N PRO A 69 6.19 5.06 8.05
CA PRO A 69 6.59 6.46 8.15
C PRO A 69 5.63 7.30 8.99
N GLY A 70 6.15 7.91 10.05
CA GLY A 70 5.37 8.72 11.00
C GLY A 70 5.05 7.99 12.32
N GLN A 71 5.07 6.65 12.31
CA GLN A 71 4.79 5.81 13.48
C GLN A 71 6.03 5.06 13.96
N GLY A 72 7.03 4.89 13.09
CA GLY A 72 8.27 4.18 13.41
C GLY A 72 8.16 2.68 13.15
N MET A 73 8.93 1.89 13.89
CA MET A 73 8.88 0.43 13.80
C MET A 73 7.61 -0.07 14.51
N VAL A 74 6.87 -0.93 13.83
CA VAL A 74 5.58 -1.45 14.30
C VAL A 74 5.59 -2.97 14.46
N VAL A 75 6.49 -3.64 13.74
CA VAL A 75 6.75 -5.08 13.88
C VAL A 75 8.25 -5.27 13.97
N TYR A 76 8.69 -6.06 14.95
CA TYR A 76 10.11 -6.13 15.31
C TYR A 76 10.66 -7.55 15.15
N ARG A 77 11.77 -7.66 14.42
CA ARG A 77 12.67 -8.83 14.41
C ARG A 77 11.97 -10.17 14.19
N ILE A 78 11.00 -10.22 13.28
CA ILE A 78 10.36 -11.47 12.86
C ILE A 78 11.38 -12.34 12.10
N PRO A 79 11.61 -13.59 12.53
CA PRO A 79 12.43 -14.52 11.77
C PRO A 79 11.83 -14.75 10.38
N PHE A 80 12.66 -14.85 9.34
CA PHE A 80 12.16 -15.08 7.99
C PHE A 80 13.08 -15.97 7.14
N LEU A 81 12.51 -16.52 6.08
CA LEU A 81 13.20 -17.25 5.02
C LEU A 81 12.91 -16.58 3.69
N LYS A 82 13.95 -16.41 2.86
CA LYS A 82 13.78 -15.96 1.47
C LYS A 82 13.19 -17.11 0.64
N VAL A 83 12.04 -16.89 0.02
CA VAL A 83 11.32 -17.91 -0.78
C VAL A 83 11.41 -17.64 -2.27
N SER A 84 11.45 -16.37 -2.68
CA SER A 84 11.54 -16.01 -4.09
C SER A 84 12.28 -14.69 -4.29
N ASP A 85 12.89 -14.55 -5.46
CA ASP A 85 13.47 -13.30 -5.94
C ASP A 85 13.23 -13.22 -7.45
N THR A 86 12.49 -12.21 -7.90
CA THR A 86 12.01 -12.11 -9.30
C THR A 86 12.11 -10.70 -9.81
N VAL A 87 12.45 -10.52 -11.08
CA VAL A 87 12.41 -9.21 -11.74
C VAL A 87 10.95 -8.79 -11.95
N VAL A 88 10.59 -7.57 -11.52
CA VAL A 88 9.26 -6.98 -11.73
C VAL A 88 9.25 -6.06 -12.94
N SER A 89 10.33 -5.31 -13.14
CA SER A 89 10.46 -4.37 -14.24
C SER A 89 11.91 -4.26 -14.67
N ASP A 90 12.13 -4.50 -15.95
CA ASP A 90 13.38 -4.18 -16.63
C ASP A 90 13.36 -2.70 -16.98
N SER A 91 14.23 -1.92 -16.32
CA SER A 91 14.50 -0.55 -16.77
C SER A 91 15.68 -0.58 -17.73
N ILE A 92 15.44 -0.15 -18.97
CA ILE A 92 16.43 -0.15 -20.07
C ILE A 92 17.67 0.71 -19.73
N LYS A 93 17.59 1.61 -18.72
CA LYS A 93 18.67 2.52 -18.29
C LYS A 93 18.89 2.61 -16.77
N GLN A 94 18.17 1.84 -15.95
CA GLN A 94 18.31 1.81 -14.49
C GLN A 94 18.45 0.37 -14.01
N GLN A 95 18.86 0.19 -12.75
CA GLN A 95 18.85 -1.14 -12.16
C GLN A 95 17.42 -1.73 -12.19
N PRO A 96 17.27 -3.04 -12.46
CA PRO A 96 15.95 -3.66 -12.50
C PRO A 96 15.27 -3.55 -11.12
N ILE A 97 13.96 -3.38 -11.12
CA ILE A 97 13.19 -3.48 -9.88
C ILE A 97 12.96 -4.96 -9.61
N MET A 98 13.49 -5.42 -8.48
CA MET A 98 13.36 -6.79 -8.00
C MET A 98 12.22 -6.88 -6.99
N ARG A 99 11.55 -8.04 -6.93
CA ARG A 99 10.61 -8.39 -5.86
C ARG A 99 11.09 -9.63 -5.14
N ARG A 100 11.27 -9.48 -3.83
CA ARG A 100 11.65 -10.55 -2.93
C ARG A 100 10.45 -11.02 -2.12
N GLY A 101 10.16 -12.31 -2.19
CA GLY A 101 9.17 -12.98 -1.35
C GLY A 101 9.84 -13.59 -0.13
N MET A 102 9.28 -13.32 1.04
CA MET A 102 9.77 -13.80 2.33
C MET A 102 8.65 -14.51 3.07
N GLN A 103 8.96 -15.66 3.66
CA GLN A 103 8.07 -16.40 4.55
C GLN A 103 8.53 -16.17 5.97
N PHE A 104 7.60 -15.85 6.87
CA PHE A 104 7.90 -15.77 8.29
C PHE A 104 8.24 -17.15 8.82
N GLY A 105 9.31 -17.22 9.61
CA GLY A 105 9.74 -18.41 10.32
C GLY A 105 8.87 -18.66 11.55
N LYS A 106 9.45 -19.35 12.54
CA LYS A 106 8.74 -19.60 13.80
C LYS A 106 8.56 -18.29 14.58
N MET A 107 7.33 -17.81 14.63
CA MET A 107 6.93 -16.64 15.42
C MET A 107 6.57 -17.05 16.84
N ASN A 108 6.88 -16.18 17.81
CA ASN A 108 6.31 -16.28 19.15
C ASN A 108 4.97 -15.52 19.21
N GLU A 109 4.30 -15.56 20.36
CA GLU A 109 3.02 -14.88 20.57
C GLU A 109 3.15 -13.37 20.33
N HIS A 110 4.20 -12.75 20.86
CA HIS A 110 4.46 -11.32 20.67
C HIS A 110 4.60 -10.89 19.20
N HIS A 111 5.33 -11.65 18.39
CA HIS A 111 5.44 -11.41 16.95
C HIS A 111 4.10 -11.56 16.24
N SER A 112 3.31 -12.54 16.67
CA SER A 112 1.99 -12.83 16.10
C SER A 112 1.02 -11.69 16.40
N ASP A 113 1.03 -11.17 17.64
CA ASP A 113 0.21 -10.04 18.06
C ASP A 113 0.60 -8.75 17.34
N GLN A 114 1.90 -8.45 17.22
CA GLN A 114 2.38 -7.29 16.46
C GLN A 114 1.98 -7.36 14.99
N LEU A 115 2.11 -8.53 14.37
CA LEU A 115 1.73 -8.73 12.99
C LEU A 115 0.21 -8.62 12.80
N ALA A 116 -0.59 -9.17 13.72
CA ALA A 116 -2.03 -9.06 13.67
C ALA A 116 -2.48 -7.59 13.79
N ALA A 117 -1.94 -6.86 14.77
CA ALA A 117 -2.20 -5.43 14.93
C ALA A 117 -1.76 -4.63 13.70
N PHE A 118 -0.62 -4.99 13.08
CA PHE A 118 -0.18 -4.37 11.84
C PHE A 118 -1.17 -4.61 10.68
N LEU A 119 -1.63 -5.85 10.51
CA LEU A 119 -2.56 -6.21 9.44
C LEU A 119 -3.89 -5.46 9.60
N GLU A 120 -4.41 -5.39 10.82
CA GLU A 120 -5.64 -4.67 11.13
C GLU A 120 -5.50 -3.16 10.89
N ALA A 121 -4.41 -2.56 11.39
CA ALA A 121 -4.24 -1.11 11.37
C ALA A 121 -3.74 -0.55 10.03
N TYR A 122 -2.99 -1.33 9.23
CA TYR A 122 -2.26 -0.82 8.06
C TYR A 122 -2.56 -1.54 6.76
N THR A 123 -3.53 -2.46 6.71
CA THR A 123 -3.92 -3.10 5.46
C THR A 123 -5.38 -2.89 5.13
N ARG A 124 -5.70 -2.85 3.82
CA ARG A 124 -7.07 -2.73 3.33
C ARG A 124 -7.28 -3.66 2.15
N GLY A 125 -8.38 -4.40 2.20
CA GLY A 125 -8.80 -5.29 1.14
C GLY A 125 -7.92 -6.54 1.03
N VAL A 126 -8.56 -7.64 0.65
CA VAL A 126 -7.84 -8.86 0.23
C VAL A 126 -7.33 -8.60 -1.18
N VAL A 127 -6.03 -8.81 -1.41
CA VAL A 127 -5.46 -8.87 -2.76
C VAL A 127 -5.97 -10.15 -3.40
N PRO A 128 -6.91 -10.07 -4.37
CA PRO A 128 -7.44 -11.26 -4.99
C PRO A 128 -6.31 -11.97 -5.73
N ASP A 129 -6.18 -13.27 -5.51
CA ASP A 129 -5.26 -14.09 -6.29
C ASP A 129 -5.77 -14.14 -7.74
N ARG A 130 -5.19 -13.31 -8.62
CA ARG A 130 -5.54 -13.27 -10.05
C ARG A 130 -5.24 -14.60 -10.77
N ARG A 131 -4.46 -15.51 -10.18
CA ARG A 131 -4.24 -16.87 -10.72
C ARG A 131 -5.32 -17.86 -10.32
N SER A 132 -6.17 -17.51 -9.35
CA SER A 132 -7.21 -18.38 -8.80
C SER A 132 -8.40 -18.59 -9.73
N GLY A 133 -8.51 -17.79 -10.81
CA GLY A 133 -9.62 -17.82 -11.76
C GLY A 133 -10.97 -17.40 -11.16
N TYR A 134 -10.99 -16.90 -9.91
CA TYR A 134 -12.21 -16.49 -9.21
C TYR A 134 -12.87 -15.27 -9.85
N GLU A 135 -12.07 -14.32 -10.36
CA GLU A 135 -12.54 -13.12 -11.07
C GLU A 135 -13.42 -13.47 -12.30
N ARG A 136 -13.20 -14.61 -12.97
CA ARG A 136 -14.06 -15.00 -14.12
C ARG A 136 -15.49 -15.38 -13.73
N ARG A 137 -15.77 -15.63 -12.44
CA ARG A 137 -17.10 -16.08 -11.99
C ARG A 137 -17.94 -14.97 -11.35
N SER A 138 -17.31 -13.89 -10.88
CA SER A 138 -18.02 -12.74 -10.32
C SER A 138 -18.70 -11.91 -11.40
N ASP A 139 -18.08 -11.82 -12.59
CA ASP A 139 -18.57 -10.95 -13.67
C ASP A 139 -19.78 -11.55 -14.40
N LEU A 140 -19.98 -12.87 -14.30
CA LEU A 140 -21.14 -13.58 -14.87
C LEU A 140 -22.43 -13.47 -14.05
N LYS A 141 -22.39 -12.82 -12.88
CA LYS A 141 -23.59 -12.59 -12.04
C LYS A 141 -24.15 -11.17 -12.14
N ALA A 142 -23.56 -10.31 -12.97
CA ALA A 142 -24.04 -8.94 -13.16
C ALA A 142 -25.13 -8.78 -14.24
N ASP A 143 -25.47 -9.85 -14.97
CA ASP A 143 -26.53 -9.81 -15.99
C ASP A 143 -27.89 -10.23 -15.40
N ALA A 144 -28.43 -9.41 -14.50
CA ALA A 144 -29.86 -9.36 -14.23
C ALA A 144 -30.47 -8.19 -15.02
N PRO A 145 -31.63 -8.38 -15.68
CA PRO A 145 -32.03 -7.58 -16.82
C PRO A 145 -32.45 -6.15 -16.46
N PHE A 146 -31.93 -5.22 -17.24
CA PHE A 146 -32.33 -3.82 -17.35
C PHE A 146 -33.86 -3.71 -17.57
N ARG A 147 -34.63 -3.37 -16.52
CA ARG A 147 -35.99 -2.84 -16.69
C ARG A 147 -35.87 -1.34 -16.97
N VAL A 148 -35.96 -0.95 -18.24
CA VAL A 148 -36.22 0.45 -18.60
C VAL A 148 -37.71 0.61 -18.86
N ILE A 149 -38.33 1.35 -17.94
CA ILE A 149 -39.68 1.88 -18.05
C ILE A 149 -39.65 3.07 -19.02
N GLN A 150 -40.46 2.94 -20.06
CA GLN A 150 -41.20 3.91 -20.87
C GLN A 150 -40.58 5.29 -21.25
N LYS A 151 -40.71 5.55 -22.57
CA LYS A 151 -40.57 6.80 -23.33
C LYS A 151 -41.11 8.03 -22.60
N GLU A 152 -40.30 9.11 -22.56
CA GLU A 152 -40.80 10.50 -22.58
C GLU A 152 -39.95 11.36 -23.53
N GLU A 153 -40.60 12.41 -24.05
CA GLU A 153 -40.42 13.09 -25.33
C GLU A 153 -39.15 13.95 -25.55
N PRO A 154 -38.81 14.28 -26.82
CA PRO A 154 -37.63 15.03 -27.19
C PRO A 154 -37.60 16.49 -26.73
N ILE A 155 -36.40 16.88 -26.29
CA ILE A 155 -35.92 18.18 -25.83
C ILE A 155 -35.97 19.19 -26.99
N SER A 156 -37.14 19.75 -27.28
CA SER A 156 -37.29 20.86 -28.22
C SER A 156 -38.55 21.65 -27.88
N LYS A 157 -38.54 22.39 -26.76
CA LYS A 157 -39.51 23.48 -26.46
C LYS A 157 -39.29 24.23 -25.13
N ARG A 158 -38.05 24.43 -24.66
CA ARG A 158 -37.80 25.32 -23.50
C ARG A 158 -36.55 26.17 -23.67
N LEU A 159 -36.60 27.05 -24.66
CA LEU A 159 -35.68 28.18 -24.81
C LEU A 159 -36.50 29.38 -25.24
N LYS A 160 -37.12 30.10 -24.29
CA LYS A 160 -37.40 31.54 -24.38
C LYS A 160 -37.43 32.17 -22.99
N SER A 161 -36.75 33.32 -22.91
CA SER A 161 -36.82 34.41 -21.92
C SER A 161 -36.33 34.16 -20.49
N VAL A 162 -35.06 34.48 -20.24
CA VAL A 162 -34.66 35.18 -19.00
C VAL A 162 -33.75 36.35 -19.39
N THR A 163 -34.25 37.56 -19.17
CA THR A 163 -33.55 38.85 -19.25
C THR A 163 -32.52 39.01 -18.13
N PRO A 164 -31.39 39.70 -18.34
CA PRO A 164 -30.46 40.02 -17.26
C PRO A 164 -30.90 41.30 -16.54
N ALA A 165 -31.16 41.20 -15.22
CA ALA A 165 -31.32 42.35 -14.34
C ALA A 165 -29.98 42.63 -13.61
N LYS A 166 -29.74 43.92 -13.39
CA LYS A 166 -28.49 44.54 -13.01
C LYS A 166 -28.11 44.31 -11.54
N ALA A 167 -26.80 44.43 -11.30
CA ALA A 167 -26.10 45.07 -10.19
C ALA A 167 -26.74 45.05 -8.79
N ASP A 168 -25.97 44.60 -7.80
CA ASP A 168 -25.64 45.52 -6.70
C ASP A 168 -24.30 45.20 -6.05
N VAL A 169 -23.50 46.25 -5.97
CA VAL A 169 -22.21 46.36 -5.29
C VAL A 169 -22.51 46.82 -3.87
N GLN A 170 -22.09 46.07 -2.86
CA GLN A 170 -22.00 46.62 -1.50
C GLN A 170 -20.65 46.28 -0.86
N LYS A 171 -19.84 47.34 -0.77
CA LYS A 171 -18.64 47.48 0.05
C LYS A 171 -19.00 47.48 1.54
N ARG A 172 -18.24 46.73 2.34
CA ARG A 172 -18.02 46.85 3.80
C ARG A 172 -16.71 46.10 4.06
N THR A 173 -15.70 46.55 4.79
CA THR A 173 -15.56 47.63 5.78
C THR A 173 -14.07 47.90 5.94
N GLU A 174 -13.73 49.15 6.28
CA GLU A 174 -12.41 49.64 6.61
C GLU A 174 -11.97 49.31 8.06
N ASN A 175 -10.68 49.51 8.30
CA ASN A 175 -10.01 49.95 9.53
C ASN A 175 -9.68 48.95 10.65
N THR A 176 -8.38 48.68 10.76
CA THR A 176 -7.49 48.94 11.93
C THR A 176 -6.06 48.68 11.43
N GLY A 177 -5.13 49.63 11.36
CA GLY A 177 -4.71 50.57 12.40
C GLY A 177 -3.39 50.06 13.01
N PHE A 178 -2.27 50.16 12.29
CA PHE A 178 -0.92 49.91 12.83
C PHE A 178 -0.10 51.20 12.71
N GLN A 179 0.04 51.89 13.84
CA GLN A 179 1.02 52.95 14.03
C GLN A 179 2.35 52.32 14.46
N LEU A 180 3.42 52.69 13.76
CA LEU A 180 4.82 52.51 14.16
C LEU A 180 5.34 53.85 14.67
N SER A 181 6.03 53.87 15.80
CA SER A 181 7.07 54.84 16.18
C SER A 181 7.74 54.39 17.49
N PRO A 182 8.96 54.85 17.81
CA PRO A 182 10.11 55.15 16.97
C PRO A 182 11.26 54.14 17.18
#